data_AF-A0A5P1RAS2-F1
#
_entry.id   AF-A0A5P1RAS2-F1
#
_cell.length_a   1.000
_cell.length_b   1.000
_cell.length_c   1.000
_cell.angle_alpha   90.00
_cell.angle_beta   90.00
_cell.angle_gamma   90.00
#
_symmetry.space_group_name_H-M   'P 1'
#
loop_
_entity.id
_entity.type
_entity.pdbx_description
1 polymer ?
#
loop_
_entity_poly.entity_id
_entity_poly.type
_entity_poly.pdbx_seq_one_letter_code
_entity_poly.pdbx_strand_id
1 'polypeptide(L)'
;MTVNAALRLMAGCVVLISLALGAYISPNWFYLTGFVGLNLLQSAFTGWCPAVLAFQKLGLKQEVCNLEGMTVNQFVHIIAGITILASVIAVIGFEANALYLIITAVVGVSLLQSSLTGWCPAMTIGRLLGFKDSVKAG
;
A
#
# COMPACT_ATOMS: atom_id res chain seq x y z
N MET A 1 12.93 -3.94 -11.06
CA MET A 1 11.78 -3.68 -10.17
C MET A 1 11.32 -2.25 -10.38
N THR A 2 10.02 -1.97 -10.52
CA THR A 2 9.55 -0.57 -10.63
C THR A 2 9.42 0.06 -9.24
N VAL A 3 9.44 1.39 -9.17
CA VAL A 3 9.24 2.12 -7.91
C VAL A 3 7.93 1.70 -7.23
N ASN A 4 6.84 1.52 -7.98
CA ASN A 4 5.54 1.13 -7.43
C ASN A 4 5.55 -0.29 -6.85
N ALA A 5 6.28 -1.23 -7.46
CA ALA A 5 6.44 -2.56 -6.91
C ALA A 5 7.28 -2.55 -5.62
N ALA A 6 8.34 -1.72 -5.57
CA ALA A 6 9.14 -1.54 -4.36
C ALA A 6 8.37 -0.87 -3.23
N LEU A 7 7.51 0.09 -3.56
CA LEU A 7 6.64 0.74 -2.59
C LEU A 7 5.63 -0.24 -2.00
N ARG A 8 5.00 -1.08 -2.83
CA ARG A 8 4.11 -2.15 -2.38
C ARG A 8 4.82 -3.19 -1.50
N LEU A 9 6.03 -3.62 -1.89
CA LEU A 9 6.84 -4.54 -1.09
C LEU A 9 7.15 -3.95 0.29
N MET A 10 7.70 -2.73 0.31
CA MET A 10 8.10 -2.06 1.54
C MET A 10 6.90 -1.77 2.44
N ALA A 11 5.78 -1.29 1.88
CA ALA A 11 4.56 -1.09 2.64
C ALA A 11 4.02 -2.42 3.22
N GLY A 12 3.98 -3.50 2.44
CA GLY A 12 3.56 -4.82 2.89
C GLY A 12 4.42 -5.34 4.05
N CYS A 13 5.75 -5.26 3.93
CA CYS A 13 6.68 -5.65 4.99
C CYS A 13 6.45 -4.83 6.27
N VAL A 14 6.43 -3.50 6.16
CA VAL A 14 6.31 -2.62 7.33
C VAL A 14 4.97 -2.82 8.01
N VAL A 15 3.87 -2.95 7.26
CA VAL A 15 2.54 -3.22 7.82
C VAL A 15 2.51 -4.55 8.57
N LEU A 16 3.03 -5.63 7.98
CA LEU A 16 3.02 -6.95 8.63
C LEU A 16 3.90 -7.01 9.88
N ILE A 17 5.10 -6.42 9.82
CA ILE A 17 6.00 -6.33 10.97
C ILE A 17 5.36 -5.49 12.08
N SER A 18 4.83 -4.31 11.73
CA SER A 18 4.19 -3.42 12.71
C SER A 18 2.94 -4.07 13.32
N LEU A 19 2.18 -4.84 12.54
CA LEU A 19 1.04 -5.59 13.03
C LEU A 19 1.46 -6.69 14.02
N ALA A 20 2.50 -7.45 13.69
CA ALA A 20 3.03 -8.48 14.57
C ALA A 20 3.54 -7.86 15.89
N LEU A 21 4.34 -6.79 15.81
CA LEU A 21 4.80 -6.08 17.01
C LEU A 21 3.64 -5.44 17.79
N GLY A 22 2.60 -4.98 17.08
CA GLY A 22 1.35 -4.50 17.65
C GLY A 22 0.63 -5.53 18.51
N ALA A 23 0.58 -6.77 18.02
CA ALA A 23 -0.09 -7.89 18.67
C ALA A 23 0.75 -8.50 19.81
N TYR A 24 2.08 -8.56 19.67
CA TYR A 24 2.96 -9.27 20.62
C TYR A 24 3.66 -8.36 21.64
N ILE A 25 3.91 -7.08 21.33
CA ILE A 25 4.70 -6.17 22.18
C ILE A 25 3.84 -5.04 22.72
N SER A 26 3.26 -4.20 21.84
CA SER A 26 2.48 -3.03 22.27
C SER A 26 1.57 -2.51 21.17
N PRO A 27 0.32 -2.14 21.48
CA PRO A 27 -0.62 -1.58 20.49
C PRO A 27 -0.14 -0.25 19.87
N ASN A 28 0.85 0.42 20.44
CA ASN A 28 1.42 1.66 19.88
C ASN A 28 2.03 1.46 18.47
N TRP A 29 2.40 0.23 18.10
CA TRP A 29 2.89 -0.08 16.76
C TRP A 29 1.81 0.08 15.67
N PHE A 30 0.52 0.09 16.02
CA PHE A 30 -0.55 0.34 15.07
C PHE A 30 -0.56 1.78 14.53
N TYR A 31 0.00 2.75 15.27
CA TYR A 31 0.21 4.11 14.75
C TYR A 31 1.18 4.11 13.57
N LEU A 32 2.22 3.26 13.60
CA LEU A 32 3.14 3.10 12.48
C LEU A 32 2.43 2.50 11.26
N THR A 33 1.58 1.50 11.47
CA THR A 33 0.72 0.90 10.43
C THR A 33 -0.21 1.94 9.81
N GLY A 34 -0.85 2.77 10.63
CA GLY A 34 -1.71 3.87 10.18
C GLY A 34 -0.94 4.94 9.40
N PHE A 35 0.26 5.29 9.85
CA PHE A 35 1.15 6.23 9.16
C PHE A 35 1.51 5.73 7.76
N VAL A 36 1.87 4.46 7.61
CA VAL A 36 2.15 3.84 6.30
C VAL A 36 0.91 3.86 5.41
N GLY A 37 -0.27 3.54 5.97
CA GLY A 37 -1.56 3.61 5.26
C GLY A 37 -1.87 5.02 4.75
N LEU A 38 -1.61 6.05 5.56
CA LEU A 38 -1.76 7.45 5.16
C LEU A 38 -0.81 7.86 4.05
N ASN A 39 0.45 7.42 4.12
CA ASN A 39 1.45 7.70 3.07
C ASN A 39 1.09 7.03 1.74
N LEU A 40 0.54 5.81 1.76
CA LEU A 40 0.01 5.14 0.58
C LEU A 40 -1.14 5.94 -0.04
N LEU A 41 -2.07 6.40 0.78
CA LEU A 41 -3.21 7.19 0.35
C LEU A 41 -2.74 8.54 -0.23
N GLN A 42 -1.89 9.26 0.48
CA GLN A 42 -1.31 10.52 0.00
C GLN A 42 -0.56 10.34 -1.32
N SER A 43 0.26 9.30 -1.45
CA SER A 43 1.00 8.99 -2.67
C SER A 43 0.06 8.78 -3.86
N ALA A 44 -1.14 8.25 -3.63
CA ALA A 44 -2.08 7.96 -4.69
C ALA A 44 -2.83 9.21 -5.18
N PHE A 45 -3.03 10.22 -4.32
CA PHE A 45 -3.68 11.48 -4.72
C PHE A 45 -2.68 12.53 -5.21
N THR A 46 -1.53 12.64 -4.55
CA THR A 46 -0.55 13.70 -4.81
C THR A 46 0.61 13.27 -5.72
N GLY A 47 0.79 11.96 -5.92
CA GLY A 47 1.96 11.43 -6.64
C GLY A 47 3.29 11.60 -5.91
N TRP A 48 3.29 12.18 -4.70
CA TRP A 48 4.48 12.48 -3.91
C TRP A 48 4.49 11.65 -2.62
N CYS A 49 5.59 10.92 -2.41
CA CYS A 49 5.84 10.17 -1.19
C CYS A 49 7.36 10.14 -0.91
N PRO A 50 7.82 10.36 0.34
CA PRO A 50 9.25 10.30 0.67
C PRO A 50 9.91 8.98 0.27
N ALA A 51 9.16 7.88 0.34
CA ALA A 51 9.61 6.56 -0.07
C ALA A 51 9.94 6.49 -1.58
N VAL A 52 9.15 7.16 -2.43
CA VAL A 52 9.41 7.24 -3.87
C VAL A 52 10.75 7.92 -4.13
N LEU A 53 11.02 9.04 -3.45
CA LEU A 53 12.29 9.76 -3.57
C LEU A 53 13.48 8.89 -3.10
N ALA A 54 13.31 8.14 -2.02
CA ALA A 54 14.33 7.20 -1.54
C ALA A 54 14.62 6.11 -2.59
N PHE A 55 13.58 5.52 -3.19
CA PHE A 55 13.72 4.50 -4.22
C PHE A 55 14.29 5.03 -5.55
N GLN A 56 13.96 6.27 -5.91
CA GLN A 56 14.57 6.95 -7.06
C GLN A 56 16.07 7.16 -6.84
N LYS A 57 16.49 7.57 -5.63
CA LYS A 57 17.91 7.67 -5.28
C LYS A 57 18.64 6.33 -5.31
N LEU A 58 17.93 5.23 -5.06
CA LEU A 58 18.44 3.87 -5.20
C LEU A 58 18.47 3.37 -6.67
N GLY A 59 18.16 4.23 -7.64
CA GLY A 59 18.24 3.92 -9.08
C GLY A 59 17.06 3.13 -9.63
N LEU A 60 15.95 3.02 -8.89
CA LEU A 60 14.75 2.36 -9.41
C LEU A 60 14.02 3.25 -10.42
N LYS A 61 13.69 2.69 -11.58
CA LYS A 61 12.97 3.39 -12.65
C LYS A 61 11.53 3.66 -12.21
N GLN A 62 11.12 4.93 -12.30
CA GLN A 62 9.74 5.34 -12.13
C GLN A 62 8.98 5.07 -13.43
N GLU A 63 7.72 4.65 -13.31
CA GLU A 63 6.82 4.54 -14.45
C GLU A 63 6.32 5.94 -14.81
N VAL A 64 6.34 6.31 -16.09
CA VAL A 64 5.79 7.60 -16.54
C VAL A 64 4.27 7.51 -16.48
N CYS A 65 3.64 8.34 -15.65
CA CYS A 65 2.19 8.50 -15.66
C CYS A 65 1.79 9.26 -16.92
N ASN A 66 1.19 8.57 -17.89
CA ASN A 66 0.51 9.22 -19.01
C ASN A 66 -0.83 9.77 -18.51
N LEU A 67 -1.07 11.06 -18.72
CA LEU A 67 -2.21 11.81 -18.17
C LEU A 67 -3.48 11.57 -19.00
N GLU A 68 -4.13 10.42 -18.79
CA GLU A 68 -5.55 10.23 -19.14
C GLU A 68 -6.18 9.15 -18.23
N GLY A 69 -6.55 9.54 -17.01
CA GLY A 69 -7.27 8.68 -16.04
C GLY A 69 -6.44 8.20 -14.82
N MET A 70 -7.09 7.42 -13.94
CA MET A 70 -6.43 6.76 -12.79
C MET A 70 -5.66 5.52 -13.24
N THR A 71 -4.46 5.29 -12.68
CA THR A 71 -3.66 4.10 -12.97
C THR A 71 -4.04 2.92 -12.06
N VAL A 72 -3.81 1.69 -12.53
CA VAL A 72 -4.03 0.47 -11.72
C VAL A 72 -3.25 0.50 -10.41
N ASN A 73 -2.00 0.99 -10.42
CA ASN A 73 -1.16 1.10 -9.23
C ASN A 73 -1.72 2.12 -8.22
N GLN A 74 -2.22 3.25 -8.72
CA GLN A 74 -2.84 4.29 -7.90
C GLN A 74 -4.11 3.76 -7.23
N PHE A 75 -4.95 3.01 -7.97
CA PHE A 75 -6.13 2.35 -7.43
C PHE A 75 -5.79 1.38 -6.29
N VAL A 76 -4.76 0.55 -6.46
CA VAL A 76 -4.29 -0.38 -5.43
C VAL A 76 -3.83 0.36 -4.16
N HIS A 77 -3.10 1.48 -4.31
CA HIS A 77 -2.66 2.27 -3.15
C HIS A 77 -3.82 2.97 -2.44
N ILE A 78 -4.83 3.45 -3.16
CA ILE A 78 -6.04 4.03 -2.58
C ILE A 78 -6.79 2.97 -1.75
N ILE A 79 -7.06 1.81 -2.34
CA ILE A 79 -7.77 0.73 -1.63
C ILE A 79 -6.98 0.30 -0.40
N ALA A 80 -5.70 -0.02 -0.57
CA ALA A 80 -4.88 -0.46 0.55
C ALA A 80 -4.79 0.60 1.65
N GLY A 81 -4.56 1.87 1.29
CA GLY A 81 -4.46 2.98 2.23
C GLY A 81 -5.77 3.19 3.01
N ILE A 82 -6.91 3.20 2.34
CA ILE A 82 -8.23 3.35 2.98
C ILE A 82 -8.52 2.17 3.89
N THR A 83 -8.32 0.93 3.42
CA THR A 83 -8.61 -0.26 4.23
C THR A 83 -7.71 -0.34 5.47
N ILE A 84 -6.40 -0.03 5.33
CA ILE A 84 -5.47 0.00 6.46
C ILE A 84 -5.85 1.10 7.45
N LEU A 85 -6.13 2.32 6.98
CA LEU A 85 -6.54 3.41 7.86
C LEU A 85 -7.86 3.12 8.58
N ALA A 86 -8.87 2.66 7.86
CA ALA A 86 -10.18 2.35 8.46
C ALA A 86 -10.06 1.24 9.51
N SER A 87 -9.29 0.19 9.25
CA SER A 87 -9.07 -0.89 10.22
C SER A 87 -8.30 -0.41 11.46
N VAL A 88 -7.23 0.38 11.29
CA VAL A 88 -6.46 0.92 12.42
C VAL A 88 -7.28 1.91 13.24
N ILE A 89 -8.04 2.81 12.59
CA ILE A 89 -8.91 3.76 13.27
C ILE A 89 -10.03 3.03 14.04
N ALA A 90 -10.60 1.97 13.48
CA ALA A 90 -11.59 1.17 14.18
C ALA A 90 -11.00 0.52 15.45
N VAL A 91 -9.79 -0.01 15.39
CA VAL A 91 -9.15 -0.69 16.53
C VAL A 91 -8.69 0.30 17.60
N ILE A 92 -8.03 1.41 17.23
CA ILE A 92 -7.49 2.39 18.19
C ILE A 92 -8.57 3.37 18.68
N GLY A 93 -9.48 3.82 17.80
CA GLY A 93 -10.45 4.88 18.10
C GLY A 93 -11.79 4.38 18.63
N PHE A 94 -12.19 3.16 18.26
CA PHE A 94 -13.49 2.59 18.65
C PHE A 94 -13.36 1.31 19.51
N GLU A 95 -12.16 0.97 19.97
CA GLU A 95 -11.85 -0.29 20.68
C GLU A 95 -12.48 -1.52 20.02
N ALA A 96 -12.50 -1.54 18.68
CA ALA A 96 -13.10 -2.63 17.94
C ALA A 96 -12.32 -3.94 18.15
N ASN A 97 -13.01 -5.06 17.93
CA ASN A 97 -12.45 -6.40 18.08
C ASN A 97 -11.15 -6.56 17.27
N ALA A 98 -10.15 -7.22 17.87
CA ALA A 98 -8.87 -7.55 17.24
C ALA A 98 -9.01 -8.30 15.90
N LEU A 99 -10.19 -8.88 15.62
CA LEU A 99 -10.54 -9.45 14.32
C LEU A 99 -10.35 -8.46 13.14
N TYR A 100 -10.53 -7.16 13.36
CA TYR A 100 -10.31 -6.15 12.31
C TYR A 100 -8.85 -6.10 11.83
N LEU A 101 -7.88 -6.50 12.66
CA LEU A 101 -6.47 -6.57 12.31
C LEU A 101 -6.17 -7.72 11.32
N ILE A 102 -7.04 -8.72 11.22
CA ILE A 102 -6.92 -9.78 10.20
C ILE A 102 -7.08 -9.16 8.80
N ILE A 103 -7.96 -8.18 8.63
CA ILE A 103 -8.12 -7.47 7.35
C ILE A 103 -6.81 -6.77 6.99
N THR A 104 -6.18 -6.08 7.96
CA THR A 104 -4.89 -5.42 7.78
C THR A 104 -3.79 -6.43 7.43
N ALA A 105 -3.78 -7.61 8.06
CA ALA A 105 -2.86 -8.70 7.74
C ALA A 105 -3.05 -9.20 6.31
N VAL A 106 -4.31 -9.46 5.90
CA VAL A 106 -4.64 -9.95 4.55
C VAL A 106 -4.22 -8.94 3.49
N VAL A 107 -4.47 -7.65 3.71
CA VAL A 107 -4.03 -6.58 2.81
C VAL A 107 -2.50 -6.51 2.77
N GLY A 108 -1.82 -6.59 3.92
CA GLY A 108 -0.36 -6.61 4.01
C GLY A 108 0.27 -7.77 3.23
N VAL A 109 -0.25 -8.99 3.40
CA VAL A 109 0.18 -10.18 2.64
C VAL A 109 -0.12 -10.01 1.16
N SER A 110 -1.28 -9.45 0.80
CA SER A 110 -1.66 -9.21 -0.60
C SER A 110 -0.72 -8.21 -1.28
N LEU A 111 -0.30 -7.15 -0.58
CA LEU A 111 0.70 -6.18 -1.07
C LEU A 111 2.07 -6.83 -1.27
N LEU A 112 2.49 -7.66 -0.31
CA LEU A 112 3.76 -8.37 -0.35
C LEU A 112 3.79 -9.35 -1.53
N GLN A 113 2.76 -10.19 -1.66
CA GLN A 113 2.58 -11.13 -2.76
C GLN A 113 2.57 -10.39 -4.11
N SER A 114 1.81 -9.30 -4.22
CA SER A 114 1.70 -8.47 -5.42
C SER A 114 3.06 -8.00 -5.94
N SER A 115 3.98 -7.67 -5.02
CA SER A 115 5.32 -7.20 -5.38
C SER A 115 6.22 -8.30 -5.95
N LEU A 116 6.02 -9.56 -5.55
CA LEU A 116 6.83 -10.71 -5.93
C LEU A 116 6.26 -11.45 -7.13
N THR A 117 4.95 -11.66 -7.15
CA THR A 117 4.25 -12.41 -8.20
C THR A 117 3.78 -11.51 -9.34
N GLY A 118 3.74 -10.19 -9.13
CA GLY A 118 3.15 -9.25 -10.08
C GLY A 118 1.63 -9.38 -10.22
N TRP A 119 0.97 -10.17 -9.37
CA TRP A 119 -0.47 -10.43 -9.42
C TRP A 119 -1.15 -10.19 -8.08
N CYS A 120 -2.22 -9.38 -8.08
CA CYS A 120 -3.05 -9.09 -6.92
C CYS A 120 -4.49 -8.90 -7.41
N PRO A 121 -5.51 -9.42 -6.68
CA PRO A 121 -6.92 -9.32 -7.09
C PRO A 121 -7.34 -7.88 -7.41
N ALA A 122 -6.83 -6.90 -6.64
CA ALA A 122 -7.11 -5.48 -6.86
C ALA A 122 -6.62 -4.96 -8.23
N MET A 123 -5.52 -5.50 -8.77
CA MET A 123 -5.04 -5.12 -10.10
C MET A 123 -5.95 -5.66 -11.20
N THR A 124 -6.45 -6.90 -11.04
CA THR A 124 -7.41 -7.50 -11.97
C THR A 124 -8.72 -6.71 -12.00
N ILE A 125 -9.24 -6.34 -10.82
CA ILE A 125 -10.43 -5.49 -10.69
C ILE A 125 -10.19 -4.12 -11.33
N GLY A 126 -9.02 -3.51 -11.11
CA GLY A 126 -8.69 -2.23 -11.71
C GLY A 126 -8.68 -2.27 -13.24
N ARG A 127 -8.11 -3.32 -13.83
CA ARG A 127 -8.14 -3.53 -15.29
C ARG A 127 -9.56 -3.77 -15.81
N LEU A 128 -10.40 -4.47 -15.03
CA LEU A 128 -11.79 -4.73 -15.38
C LEU A 128 -12.66 -3.46 -15.33
N LEU A 129 -12.32 -2.51 -14.44
CA LEU A 129 -12.92 -1.17 -14.39
C LEU A 129 -12.37 -0.22 -15.46
N GLY A 130 -11.48 -0.70 -16.36
CA GLY A 130 -10.95 0.08 -17.48
C GLY A 130 -9.73 0.96 -17.14
N PHE A 131 -9.11 0.80 -15.97
CA PHE A 131 -7.88 1.52 -15.65
C PHE A 131 -6.71 1.00 -16.47
N LYS A 132 -5.91 1.92 -17.01
CA LYS A 132 -4.71 1.59 -17.81
C LYS A 132 -3.52 1.26 -16.91
N ASP A 133 -2.68 0.33 -17.37
CA ASP A 133 -1.39 0.05 -16.76
C ASP A 133 -0.41 1.21 -17.00
N SER A 134 0.48 1.45 -16.04
CA SER A 134 1.54 2.44 -16.18
C SER A 134 2.59 1.96 -17.20
N VAL A 135 3.09 2.85 -18.06
CA VAL A 135 4.16 2.52 -19.02
C VAL A 135 5.52 2.69 -18.33
N LYS A 136 6.38 1.67 -18.39
CA LYS A 136 7.76 1.79 -17.91
C LYS A 136 8.50 2.85 -18.72
N ALA A 137 9.09 3.84 -18.07
CA ALA A 137 10.06 4.72 -18.71
C ALA A 137 11.22 3.85 -19.23
N GLY A 138 11.45 3.88 -20.55
CA GLY A 138 12.56 3.20 -21.23
C GLY A 138 13.90 3.72 -20.71
#